data_AF-A0A7K6UH51-F1
#
_entry.id   AF-A0A7K6UH51-F1
#
_cell.length_a   1.000
_cell.length_b   1.000
_cell.length_c   1.000
_cell.angle_alpha   90.00
_cell.angle_beta   90.00
_cell.angle_gamma   90.00
#
_symmetry.space_group_name_H-M   'P 1'
#
loop_
_entity.id
_entity.type
_entity.pdbx_description
1 polymer ?
#
loop_
_entity_poly.entity_id
_entity_poly.type
_entity_poly.pdbx_seq_one_letter_code
_entity_poly.pdbx_strand_id
1 'polypeptide(L)' 'IITSRLTKASPINQRQRGFVRLAGCSGNLKLLQLLIRNAKRHHRPLGVVFVDLAKAFYTVSHSHIIMALKQKSV' A
#
# COMPACT_ATOMS: atom_id res chain seq x y z
N ILE A 1 0.24 -5.20 17.99
CA ILE A 1 1.28 -4.31 18.60
C ILE A 1 1.91 -3.38 17.55
N ILE A 2 2.50 -3.88 16.46
CA ILE A 2 3.21 -3.05 15.45
C ILE A 2 2.30 -1.97 14.82
N THR A 3 1.11 -2.31 14.36
CA THR A 3 0.13 -1.34 13.80
C THR A 3 -0.13 -0.17 14.75
N SER A 4 -0.37 -0.44 16.04
CA SER A 4 -0.63 0.61 17.04
C SER A 4 0.57 1.54 17.22
N ARG A 5 1.79 1.00 17.26
CA ARG A 5 3.02 1.79 17.35
C ARG A 5 3.22 2.65 16.09
N LEU A 6 3.01 2.08 14.90
CA LEU A 6 3.17 2.79 13.63
C LEU A 6 2.16 3.95 13.50
N THR A 7 0.89 3.71 13.83
CA THR A 7 -0.15 4.76 13.78
C THR A 7 0.15 5.92 14.72
N LYS A 8 0.75 5.67 15.90
CA LYS A 8 1.19 6.73 16.81
C LYS A 8 2.41 7.50 16.30
N ALA A 9 3.32 6.79 15.62
CA ALA A 9 4.58 7.36 15.19
C ALA A 9 4.47 8.18 13.90
N SER A 10 3.57 7.85 12.97
CA SER A 10 3.47 8.54 11.67
C SER A 10 2.07 8.44 11.08
N PRO A 11 1.60 9.48 10.35
CA PRO A 11 0.39 9.35 9.55
C PRO A 11 0.60 8.31 8.45
N ILE A 12 -0.37 7.41 8.34
CA ILE A 12 -0.41 6.35 7.34
C ILE A 12 -1.31 6.82 6.19
N ASN A 13 -0.92 6.49 4.95
CA ASN A 13 -1.74 6.80 3.79
C ASN A 13 -3.09 6.06 3.88
N GLN A 14 -4.20 6.75 3.66
CA GLN A 14 -5.55 6.18 3.75
C GLN A 14 -5.78 5.00 2.78
N ARG A 15 -4.99 4.89 1.70
CA ARG A 15 -5.06 3.79 0.74
C ARG A 15 -4.20 2.58 1.13
N GLN A 16 -3.33 2.71 2.14
CA GLN A 16 -2.52 1.60 2.63
C GLN A 16 -3.43 0.58 3.33
N ARG A 17 -3.29 -0.70 2.97
CA ARG A 17 -4.05 -1.81 3.57
C ARG A 17 -3.25 -2.60 4.60
N GLY A 18 -1.92 -2.56 4.51
CA GLY A 18 -1.03 -3.15 5.52
C GLY A 18 -0.89 -2.25 6.75
N PHE A 19 -0.72 -2.86 7.93
CA PHE A 19 -0.48 -2.14 9.19
C PHE A 19 -1.53 -1.05 9.52
N VAL A 20 -2.79 -1.26 9.12
CA VAL A 20 -3.94 -0.42 9.49
C VAL A 20 -5.05 -1.28 10.08
N ARG A 21 -5.83 -0.71 11.00
CA ARG A 21 -6.97 -1.38 11.64
C ARG A 21 -8.23 -1.21 10.80
N LEU A 22 -8.17 -1.60 9.53
CA LEU A 22 -9.26 -1.46 8.54
C LEU A 22 -9.59 -2.82 7.90
N ALA A 23 -10.72 -2.87 7.19
CA ALA A 23 -11.05 -3.97 6.30
C ALA A 23 -9.86 -4.21 5.35
N GLY A 24 -9.39 -5.46 5.27
CA GLY A 24 -8.17 -5.85 4.58
C GLY A 24 -8.18 -5.61 3.06
N CYS A 25 -7.71 -6.57 2.28
CA CYS A 25 -7.53 -6.35 0.84
C CYS A 25 -8.83 -6.50 0.01
N SER A 26 -9.97 -6.80 0.63
CA SER A 26 -11.24 -7.04 -0.08
C SER A 26 -11.68 -5.87 -0.96
N GLY A 27 -11.53 -4.63 -0.48
CA GLY A 27 -11.84 -3.43 -1.26
C GLY A 27 -10.94 -3.28 -2.49
N ASN A 28 -9.65 -3.58 -2.35
CA ASN A 28 -8.69 -3.52 -3.47
C ASN A 28 -9.00 -4.61 -4.52
N LEU A 29 -9.32 -5.82 -4.08
CA LEU A 29 -9.73 -6.91 -4.97
C LEU A 29 -11.02 -6.58 -5.71
N LYS A 30 -12.02 -6.02 -5.01
CA LYS A 30 -13.28 -5.60 -5.64
C LYS A 30 -13.04 -4.51 -6.68
N LEU A 31 -12.19 -3.53 -6.39
CA LEU A 31 -11.83 -2.48 -7.34
C LEU A 31 -11.14 -3.06 -8.58
N LEU A 32 -10.15 -3.93 -8.40
CA LEU A 32 -9.46 -4.58 -9.52
C LEU A 32 -10.44 -5.38 -10.41
N GLN A 33 -11.35 -6.13 -9.81
CA GLN A 33 -12.40 -6.85 -10.55
C GLN A 33 -13.30 -5.90 -11.36
N LEU A 34 -13.68 -4.75 -10.79
CA LEU A 34 -14.49 -3.75 -11.49
C LEU A 34 -13.73 -3.13 -12.67
N LEU A 35 -12.44 -2.80 -12.49
CA LEU A 35 -11.58 -2.30 -13.56
C LEU A 35 -11.47 -3.31 -14.72
N ILE A 36 -11.24 -4.59 -14.41
CA ILE A 36 -11.19 -5.65 -15.42
C ILE A 36 -12.52 -5.78 -16.16
N ARG A 37 -13.65 -5.79 -15.44
CA ARG A 37 -14.99 -5.87 -16.07
C ARG A 37 -15.26 -4.68 -16.97
N ASN A 38 -14.90 -3.48 -16.54
CA ASN A 38 -15.07 -2.25 -17.31
C ASN A 38 -14.23 -2.27 -18.60
N ALA A 39 -12.95 -2.64 -18.49
CA ALA A 39 -12.06 -2.77 -19.64
C ALA A 39 -12.60 -3.77 -20.68
N LYS A 40 -13.09 -4.93 -20.21
CA LYS A 40 -13.75 -5.93 -21.06
C LYS A 40 -15.00 -5.37 -21.74
N ARG A 41 -15.88 -4.70 -20.99
CA ARG A 41 -17.14 -4.12 -21.52
C ARG A 41 -16.89 -3.10 -22.63
N HIS A 42 -15.81 -2.33 -22.52
CA HIS A 42 -15.50 -1.26 -23.47
C HIS A 42 -14.43 -1.65 -24.51
N HIS A 43 -14.00 -2.92 -24.54
CA HIS A 43 -12.94 -3.40 -25.43
C HIS A 43 -11.65 -2.57 -25.36
N ARG A 44 -11.27 -2.14 -24.16
CA ARG A 44 -10.05 -1.35 -23.92
C ARG A 44 -8.98 -2.20 -23.24
N PRO A 45 -7.69 -2.01 -23.59
CA PRO A 45 -6.60 -2.65 -22.88
C PRO A 45 -6.52 -2.15 -21.43
N LEU A 46 -6.12 -3.03 -20.51
CA LEU A 46 -5.86 -2.72 -19.11
C LEU A 46 -4.51 -3.34 -18.71
N GLY A 47 -3.54 -2.48 -18.36
CA GLY A 47 -2.27 -2.91 -17.79
C GLY A 47 -2.35 -3.02 -16.27
N VAL A 48 -1.77 -4.07 -15.70
CA VAL A 48 -1.62 -4.25 -14.25
C VAL A 48 -0.17 -4.61 -13.97
N VAL A 49 0.47 -3.88 -13.04
CA VAL A 49 1.85 -4.13 -12.63
C VAL A 49 1.85 -4.54 -11.15
N PHE A 50 2.47 -5.69 -10.87
CA PHE A 50 2.71 -6.15 -9.50
C PHE A 50 4.15 -5.81 -9.13
N VAL A 51 4.32 -5.11 -8.02
CA VAL A 51 5.64 -4.70 -7.49
C VAL A 51 5.82 -5.35 -6.13
N ASP A 52 6.97 -5.98 -5.91
CA ASP A 52 7.36 -6.60 -4.65
C ASP A 52 8.78 -6.19 -4.26
N LEU A 53 9.02 -6.07 -2.96
CA LEU A 53 10.34 -5.75 -2.40
C LEU A 53 10.88 -6.95 -1.64
N ALA A 54 11.89 -7.61 -2.22
CA ALA A 54 12.54 -8.75 -1.60
C ALA A 54 13.13 -8.40 -0.23
N LYS A 55 12.78 -9.21 0.79
CA LYS A 55 13.25 -9.08 2.18
C LYS A 55 13.09 -7.66 2.75
N ALA A 56 11.99 -6.97 2.45
CA ALA A 56 11.77 -5.56 2.81
C ALA A 56 12.08 -5.19 4.29
N PHE A 57 11.83 -6.08 5.26
CA PHE A 57 12.16 -5.82 6.67
C PHE A 57 13.65 -5.88 7.00
N TYR A 58 14.45 -6.51 6.16
CA TYR A 58 15.90 -6.68 6.34
C TYR A 58 16.69 -5.73 5.43
N THR A 59 16.18 -5.42 4.24
CA THR A 59 16.92 -4.69 3.20
C THR A 59 16.70 -3.17 3.26
N VAL A 60 15.64 -2.71 3.92
CA VAL A 60 15.40 -1.28 4.09
C VAL A 60 16.29 -0.73 5.22
N SER A 61 17.26 0.11 4.86
CA SER A 61 18.19 0.70 5.83
C SER A 61 17.53 1.78 6.70
N HIS A 62 18.05 1.99 7.91
CA HIS A 62 17.61 3.04 8.83
C HIS A 62 17.65 4.46 8.23
N SER A 63 18.64 4.79 7.39
CA SER A 63 18.74 6.11 6.74
C SER A 63 17.54 6.40 5.84
N HIS A 64 17.11 5.43 5.03
CA HIS A 64 15.90 5.52 4.21
C HIS A 64 14.64 5.72 5.06
N ILE A 65 14.53 5.04 6.19
CA ILE A 65 13.39 5.22 7.12
C ILE A 65 13.37 6.65 7.67
N ILE A 66 14.50 7.16 8.16
CA ILE A 66 14.62 8.53 8.69
C ILE A 66 14.29 9.56 7.60
N MET A 67 14.78 9.36 6.38
CA MET A 67 14.48 10.24 5.25
C MET A 67 12.97 10.28 4.94
N ALA A 68 12.31 9.12 4.93
CA ALA A 68 10.87 9.04 4.70
C ALA A 68 10.05 9.71 5.81
N LEU A 69 10.49 9.62 7.08
CA LEU A 69 9.85 10.31 8.20
C LEU A 69 10.00 11.83 8.10
N LYS A 70 11.21 12.32 7.80
CA LYS A 70 11.46 13.76 7.55
C LYS A 70 10.57 14.32 6.45
N GLN A 71 10.39 13.58 5.34
CA GLN A 71 9.49 13.98 4.25
C GLN A 71 8.03 14.10 4.69
N LYS A 72 7.62 13.30 5.69
CA LYS A 72 6.28 13.36 6.29
C LYS A 72 6.16 14.40 7.40
N SER A 73 7.21 15.18 7.67
CA SER A 73 7.29 16.13 8.79
C SER A 73 7.08 15.44 10.15
N VAL A 74 7.64 14.24 10.28
CA VAL A 74 7.65 13.40 11.49
C VAL A 74 9.08 13.19 11.95
#